data_AF-A0A7J5ENW0-F1
#
_entry.id   AF-A0A7J5ENW0-F1
#
_cell.length_a   1.000
_cell.length_b   1.000
_cell.length_c   1.000
_cell.angle_alpha   90.00
_cell.angle_beta   90.00
_cell.angle_gamma   90.00
#
_symmetry.space_group_name_H-M   'P 1'
#
loop_
_entity.id
_entity.type
_entity.pdbx_description
1 polymer ?
#
loop_
_entity_poly.entity_id
_entity_poly.type
_entity_poly.pdbx_seq_one_letter_code
_entity_poly.pdbx_strand_id
1 'polypeptide(L)'
;MAAAKKSAKAKVVEPADEEIDVKPKKSKRKAKYITVYSPFLMKETKHELIGEPIETENGRKQWARCNVSHHSQLINLDTQEEVAEKASGPFKLDRADSKEYSPKAEYQIGDVIYHKPWDDVGIVRSKEIMSNGRASLLVQFEKNKERRLVENFK
;
A
#
# COMPACT_ATOMS: atom_id res chain seq x y z
N MET A 1 -84.55 18.21 0.10
CA MET A 1 -83.20 18.35 -0.53
C MET A 1 -82.15 17.99 0.52
N ALA A 2 -81.89 16.69 0.73
CA ALA A 2 -80.93 16.21 1.72
C ALA A 2 -79.60 15.87 1.03
N ALA A 3 -78.52 16.55 1.41
CA ALA A 3 -77.19 16.38 0.84
C ALA A 3 -76.48 15.17 1.47
N ALA A 4 -76.22 14.15 0.66
CA ALA A 4 -75.42 12.99 1.04
C ALA A 4 -73.91 13.35 0.98
N LYS A 5 -73.26 13.43 2.14
CA LYS A 5 -71.80 13.54 2.25
C LYS A 5 -71.18 12.16 2.02
N LYS A 6 -70.44 12.00 0.92
CA LYS A 6 -69.56 10.83 0.69
C LYS A 6 -68.25 11.04 1.45
N SER A 7 -68.00 10.16 2.42
CA SER A 7 -66.74 10.03 3.16
C SER A 7 -65.66 9.42 2.25
N ALA A 8 -64.62 10.21 1.94
CA ALA A 8 -63.42 9.74 1.28
C ALA A 8 -62.60 8.88 2.24
N LYS A 9 -62.43 7.61 1.90
CA LYS A 9 -61.60 6.66 2.65
C LYS A 9 -60.14 6.90 2.26
N ALA A 10 -59.35 7.48 3.17
CA ALA A 10 -57.92 7.63 3.02
C ALA A 10 -57.28 6.23 2.96
N LYS A 11 -56.66 5.92 1.81
CA LYS A 11 -55.82 4.75 1.62
C LYS A 11 -54.46 5.07 2.22
N VAL A 12 -54.16 4.47 3.37
CA VAL A 12 -52.81 4.42 3.94
C VAL A 12 -51.93 3.69 2.92
N VAL A 13 -50.95 4.40 2.38
CA VAL A 13 -49.89 3.83 1.53
C VAL A 13 -48.72 3.57 2.48
N GLU A 14 -48.48 2.30 2.76
CA GLU A 14 -47.29 1.83 3.46
C GLU A 14 -46.04 2.26 2.66
N PRO A 15 -45.00 2.83 3.29
CA PRO A 15 -43.76 3.10 2.60
C PRO A 15 -43.07 1.76 2.30
N ALA A 16 -42.66 1.62 1.05
CA ALA A 16 -41.95 0.46 0.54
C ALA A 16 -40.75 0.11 1.41
N ASP A 17 -40.69 -1.14 1.84
CA ASP A 17 -39.45 -1.77 2.26
C ASP A 17 -38.53 -1.85 1.03
N GLU A 18 -37.73 -0.81 0.82
CA GLU A 18 -36.56 -0.88 -0.05
C GLU A 18 -35.56 -1.83 0.63
N GLU A 19 -35.63 -3.11 0.27
CA GLU A 19 -34.53 -4.04 0.47
C GLU A 19 -33.29 -3.49 -0.25
N ILE A 20 -32.43 -2.83 0.52
CA ILE A 20 -31.08 -2.49 0.09
C ILE A 20 -30.36 -3.83 -0.08
N ASP A 21 -30.34 -4.34 -1.32
CA ASP A 21 -29.51 -5.47 -1.73
C ASP A 21 -28.04 -5.08 -1.53
N VAL A 22 -27.56 -5.21 -0.28
CA VAL A 22 -26.15 -5.06 0.08
C VAL A 22 -25.45 -6.28 -0.49
N LYS A 23 -25.12 -6.21 -1.79
CA LYS A 23 -24.25 -7.18 -2.43
C LYS A 23 -23.04 -7.39 -1.52
N PRO A 24 -22.74 -8.63 -1.08
CA PRO A 24 -21.61 -8.87 -0.21
C PRO A 24 -20.38 -8.36 -0.94
N LYS A 25 -19.76 -7.30 -0.41
CA LYS A 25 -18.49 -6.79 -0.90
C LYS A 25 -17.57 -8.01 -0.96
N LYS A 26 -17.11 -8.35 -2.17
CA LYS A 26 -16.23 -9.50 -2.39
C LYS A 26 -15.08 -9.37 -1.40
N SER A 27 -15.06 -10.26 -0.40
CA SER A 27 -13.99 -10.33 0.59
C SER A 27 -12.67 -10.43 -0.18
N LYS A 28 -11.82 -9.41 -0.03
CA LYS A 28 -10.49 -9.43 -0.65
C LYS A 28 -9.83 -10.73 -0.19
N ARG A 29 -9.36 -11.55 -1.12
CA ARG A 29 -8.66 -12.81 -0.79
C ARG A 29 -7.55 -12.47 0.19
N LYS A 30 -7.64 -12.98 1.42
CA LYS A 30 -6.66 -12.74 2.48
C LYS A 30 -5.29 -13.16 1.95
N ALA A 31 -4.29 -12.29 2.05
CA ALA A 31 -2.92 -12.66 1.69
C ALA A 31 -2.51 -13.83 2.56
N LYS A 32 -2.14 -14.97 1.95
CA LYS A 32 -1.77 -16.18 2.70
C LYS A 32 -0.42 -16.01 3.42
N TYR A 33 0.42 -15.08 2.96
CA TYR A 33 1.79 -14.87 3.42
C TYR A 33 2.08 -13.41 3.71
N ILE A 34 2.89 -13.17 4.74
CA ILE A 34 3.45 -11.86 5.10
C ILE A 34 4.96 -11.97 5.35
N THR A 35 5.74 -10.94 5.00
CA THR A 35 7.18 -10.90 5.32
C THR A 35 7.34 -10.20 6.65
N VAL A 36 7.80 -10.94 7.66
CA VAL A 36 8.03 -10.40 9.01
C VAL A 36 9.35 -10.93 9.55
N TYR A 37 9.97 -10.15 10.42
CA TYR A 37 11.14 -10.55 11.18
C TYR A 37 10.86 -11.81 12.00
N SER A 38 11.71 -12.84 11.85
CA SER A 38 11.66 -14.05 12.68
C SER A 38 12.66 -13.92 13.83
N PRO A 39 12.22 -13.98 15.10
CA PRO A 39 13.12 -13.97 16.25
C PRO A 39 14.12 -15.13 16.26
N PHE A 40 13.74 -16.26 15.66
CA PHE A 40 14.57 -17.47 15.63
C PHE A 40 15.69 -17.39 14.59
N LEU A 41 15.37 -16.88 13.39
CA LEU A 41 16.35 -16.80 12.29
C LEU A 41 17.05 -15.44 12.23
N MET A 42 16.67 -14.50 13.11
CA MET A 42 17.14 -13.11 13.17
C MET A 42 17.14 -12.40 11.81
N LYS A 43 16.17 -12.72 10.96
CA LYS A 43 16.04 -12.18 9.60
C LYS A 43 14.57 -12.09 9.19
N GLU A 44 14.29 -11.25 8.21
CA GLU A 44 12.97 -11.17 7.59
C GLU A 44 12.69 -12.43 6.77
N THR A 45 11.61 -13.13 7.11
CA THR A 45 11.21 -14.35 6.41
C THR A 45 9.73 -14.33 6.10
N LYS A 46 9.32 -15.17 5.15
CA LYS A 46 7.91 -15.36 4.80
C LYS A 46 7.21 -16.17 5.89
N HIS A 47 6.12 -15.63 6.41
CA HIS A 47 5.28 -16.28 7.41
C HIS A 47 3.88 -16.52 6.85
N GLU A 48 3.34 -17.73 7.08
CA GLU A 48 1.97 -18.11 6.76
C GLU A 48 1.02 -17.61 7.84
N LEU A 49 -0.02 -16.88 7.45
CA LEU A 49 -1.05 -16.43 8.37
C LEU A 49 -2.01 -17.59 8.71
N ILE A 50 -2.11 -17.91 10.00
CA ILE A 50 -2.89 -19.03 10.54
C ILE A 50 -4.13 -18.50 11.26
N GLY A 51 -5.27 -19.12 10.99
CA GLY A 51 -6.53 -18.82 11.66
C GLY A 51 -7.14 -17.49 11.22
N GLU A 52 -8.22 -17.11 11.90
CA GLU A 52 -8.87 -15.82 11.68
C GLU A 52 -8.22 -14.73 12.54
N PRO A 53 -8.14 -13.48 12.06
CA PRO A 53 -7.68 -12.37 12.87
C PRO A 53 -8.53 -12.20 14.13
N ILE A 54 -7.88 -12.14 15.28
CA ILE A 54 -8.48 -11.85 16.57
C ILE A 54 -8.53 -10.32 16.70
N GLU A 55 -9.74 -9.77 16.76
CA GLU A 55 -9.94 -8.34 17.02
C GLU A 55 -9.74 -8.08 18.51
N THR A 56 -8.68 -7.37 18.86
CA THR A 56 -8.37 -6.95 20.24
C THR A 56 -8.41 -5.42 20.31
N GLU A 57 -8.50 -4.84 21.51
CA GLU A 57 -8.38 -3.39 21.75
C GLU A 57 -7.10 -2.76 21.13
N ASN A 58 -6.04 -3.57 21.02
CA ASN A 58 -4.75 -3.18 20.42
C ASN A 58 -4.64 -3.50 18.91
N GLY A 59 -5.77 -3.65 18.21
CA GLY A 59 -5.83 -3.90 16.77
C GLY A 59 -6.03 -5.38 16.39
N ARG A 60 -5.93 -5.64 15.08
CA ARG A 60 -6.13 -6.97 14.47
C ARG A 60 -4.89 -7.82 14.62
N LYS A 61 -4.96 -8.86 15.46
CA LYS A 61 -3.86 -9.81 15.69
C LYS A 61 -4.09 -11.11 14.96
N GLN A 62 -3.05 -11.67 14.35
CA GLN A 62 -3.13 -12.99 13.72
C GLN A 62 -1.87 -13.80 14.01
N TRP A 63 -2.02 -15.11 14.15
CA TRP A 63 -0.88 -16.01 14.24
C TRP A 63 -0.20 -16.12 12.89
N ALA A 64 1.13 -16.08 12.87
CA ALA A 64 1.92 -16.24 11.67
C ALA A 64 3.02 -17.28 11.91
N ARG A 65 3.12 -18.28 11.04
CA ARG A 65 4.10 -19.37 11.13
C ARG A 65 5.20 -19.20 10.11
N CYS A 66 6.45 -19.18 10.55
CA CYS A 66 7.60 -19.08 9.66
C CYS A 66 7.68 -20.29 8.74
N ASN A 67 7.90 -20.08 7.45
CA ASN A 67 8.07 -21.17 6.49
C ASN A 67 9.40 -21.94 6.64
N VAL A 68 10.42 -21.32 7.25
CA VAL A 68 11.74 -21.94 7.44
C VAL A 68 11.86 -22.57 8.82
N SER A 69 11.57 -21.82 9.89
CA SER A 69 11.73 -22.32 11.26
C SER A 69 10.47 -22.96 11.84
N HIS A 70 9.34 -22.85 11.15
CA HIS A 70 8.05 -23.39 11.59
C HIS A 70 7.55 -22.85 12.94
N HIS A 71 8.23 -21.87 13.53
CA HIS A 71 7.80 -21.16 14.73
C HIS A 71 6.65 -20.22 14.42
N SER A 72 5.64 -20.24 15.29
CA SER A 72 4.48 -19.36 15.25
C SER A 72 4.69 -18.15 16.15
N GLN A 73 4.38 -16.96 15.65
CA GLN A 73 4.39 -15.72 16.40
C GLN A 73 3.07 -14.97 16.20
N LEU A 74 2.68 -14.17 17.20
CA LEU A 74 1.48 -13.33 17.14
C LEU A 74 1.86 -11.97 16.56
N ILE A 75 1.19 -11.56 15.48
CA ILE A 75 1.53 -10.33 14.74
C ILE A 75 0.31 -9.41 14.70
N ASN A 76 0.53 -8.11 14.93
CA ASN A 76 -0.49 -7.08 14.72
C ASN A 76 -0.49 -6.67 13.24
N LEU A 77 -1.56 -6.94 12.50
CA LEU A 77 -1.66 -6.62 11.07
C LEU A 77 -1.62 -5.11 10.84
N ASP A 78 -2.31 -4.33 11.67
CA ASP A 78 -2.38 -2.87 11.52
C ASP A 78 -0.98 -2.23 11.57
N THR A 79 -0.13 -2.67 12.51
CA THR A 79 1.26 -2.19 12.58
C THR A 79 2.10 -2.58 11.37
N GLN A 80 1.85 -3.74 10.77
CA GLN A 80 2.58 -4.19 9.58
C GLN A 80 2.14 -3.41 8.34
N GLU A 81 0.85 -3.10 8.24
CA GLU A 81 0.31 -2.25 7.18
C GLU A 81 0.86 -0.83 7.30
N GLU A 82 0.93 -0.24 8.50
CA GLU A 82 1.55 1.08 8.71
C GLU A 82 3.02 1.12 8.30
N VAL A 83 3.80 0.08 8.59
CA VAL A 83 5.21 0.00 8.17
C VAL A 83 5.32 -0.10 6.65
N ALA A 84 4.44 -0.89 6.02
CA ALA A 84 4.38 -0.99 4.56
C ALA A 84 3.95 0.34 3.91
N GLU A 85 3.00 1.05 4.49
CA GLU A 85 2.54 2.36 4.01
C GLU A 85 3.59 3.45 4.21
N LYS A 86 4.30 3.48 5.35
CA LYS A 86 5.43 4.41 5.56
C LYS A 86 6.57 4.14 4.59
N ALA A 87 6.83 2.88 4.27
CA ALA A 87 7.83 2.52 3.26
C ALA A 87 7.39 2.93 1.85
N SER A 88 6.09 2.89 1.53
CA SER A 88 5.54 3.12 0.19
C SER A 88 4.90 4.50 -0.03
N GLY A 89 4.89 5.36 0.99
CA GLY A 89 4.14 6.61 1.00
C GLY A 89 4.50 7.54 -0.16
N PRO A 90 3.52 8.26 -0.74
CA PRO A 90 3.76 9.23 -1.80
C PRO A 90 4.47 10.46 -1.21
N PHE A 91 5.76 10.58 -1.46
CA PHE A 91 6.53 11.78 -1.13
C PHE A 91 6.16 12.88 -2.12
N LYS A 92 5.59 13.99 -1.64
CA LYS A 92 5.42 15.21 -2.43
C LYS A 92 6.79 15.87 -2.54
N LEU A 93 7.43 15.73 -3.69
CA LEU A 93 8.76 16.27 -3.94
C LEU A 93 8.61 17.65 -4.60
N ASP A 94 9.12 18.69 -3.94
CA ASP A 94 9.14 20.02 -4.50
C ASP A 94 10.19 20.14 -5.62
N ARG A 95 9.80 20.69 -6.77
CA ARG A 95 10.68 20.84 -7.96
C ARG A 95 11.89 21.75 -7.68
N ALA A 96 11.82 22.59 -6.64
CA ALA A 96 12.85 23.57 -6.30
C ALA A 96 14.19 22.94 -5.89
N ASP A 97 14.17 21.76 -5.26
CA ASP A 97 15.38 21.06 -4.81
C ASP A 97 15.84 19.96 -5.80
N SER A 98 15.25 19.93 -7.00
CA SER A 98 15.50 18.87 -7.97
C SER A 98 16.80 19.07 -8.76
N LYS A 99 17.65 18.05 -8.79
CA LYS A 99 18.82 17.97 -9.67
C LYS A 99 18.39 17.42 -11.02
N GLU A 100 18.82 18.05 -12.11
CA GLU A 100 18.53 17.53 -13.45
C GLU A 100 19.30 16.23 -13.72
N TYR A 101 18.59 15.19 -14.18
CA TYR A 101 19.20 13.93 -14.55
C TYR A 101 20.17 14.09 -15.73
N SER A 102 21.45 13.87 -15.45
CA SER A 102 22.52 13.66 -16.42
C SER A 102 23.20 12.31 -16.19
N PRO A 103 23.42 11.49 -17.25
CA PRO A 103 24.15 10.22 -17.17
C PRO A 103 25.62 10.35 -16.72
N LYS A 104 26.18 11.56 -16.74
CA LYS A 104 27.57 11.86 -16.34
C LYS A 104 27.68 12.33 -14.89
N ALA A 105 26.57 12.69 -14.26
CA ALA A 105 26.55 13.18 -12.89
C ALA A 105 26.41 12.01 -11.91
N GLU A 106 26.86 12.25 -10.67
CA GLU A 106 26.77 11.31 -9.56
C GLU A 106 25.67 11.75 -8.59
N TYR A 107 24.90 10.78 -8.09
CA TYR A 107 23.82 11.02 -7.15
C TYR A 107 23.99 10.20 -5.87
N GLN A 108 23.40 10.71 -4.79
CA GLN A 108 23.34 10.06 -3.49
C GLN A 108 21.93 9.56 -3.18
N ILE A 109 21.83 8.59 -2.27
CA ILE A 109 20.54 8.10 -1.77
C ILE A 109 19.84 9.25 -1.05
N GLY A 110 18.59 9.53 -1.38
CA GLY A 110 17.82 10.66 -0.89
C GLY A 110 17.84 11.90 -1.78
N ASP A 111 18.68 11.96 -2.83
CA ASP A 111 18.65 13.07 -3.79
C ASP A 111 17.35 13.05 -4.60
N VAL A 112 16.83 14.26 -4.89
CA VAL A 112 15.68 14.48 -5.76
C VAL A 112 16.17 14.71 -7.19
N ILE A 113 15.71 13.89 -8.12
CA ILE A 113 16.11 13.89 -9.53
C ILE A 113 14.91 14.25 -10.40
N TYR A 114 15.13 15.20 -11.31
CA TYR A 114 14.20 15.53 -12.38
C TYR A 114 14.65 14.93 -13.70
N HIS A 115 13.79 14.12 -14.34
CA HIS A 115 14.10 13.50 -15.63
C HIS A 115 13.38 14.22 -16.78
N LYS A 116 14.12 14.98 -17.60
CA LYS A 116 13.58 15.80 -18.71
C LYS A 116 12.64 15.03 -19.66
N PRO A 117 13.01 13.86 -20.21
CA PRO A 117 12.12 13.10 -21.10
C PRO A 117 10.81 12.63 -20.47
N TRP A 118 10.75 12.53 -19.14
CA TRP A 118 9.57 12.02 -18.43
C TRP A 118 8.76 13.13 -17.75
N ASP A 119 9.31 14.35 -17.68
CA ASP A 119 8.78 15.48 -16.91
C ASP A 119 8.25 15.02 -15.54
N ASP A 120 9.11 14.26 -14.86
CA ASP A 120 8.80 13.56 -13.61
C ASP A 120 9.94 13.79 -12.62
N VAL A 121 9.55 13.92 -11.36
CA VAL A 121 10.46 14.14 -10.23
C VAL A 121 10.42 12.88 -9.37
N GLY A 122 11.59 12.41 -8.96
CA GLY A 122 11.71 11.21 -8.15
C GLY A 122 12.85 11.29 -7.16
N ILE A 123 12.77 10.47 -6.12
CA ILE A 123 13.81 10.36 -5.08
C ILE A 123 14.63 9.09 -5.28
N VAL A 124 15.94 9.18 -5.11
CA VAL A 124 16.83 8.02 -5.15
C VAL A 124 16.63 7.16 -3.89
N ARG A 125 16.10 5.94 -4.05
CA ARG A 125 15.88 4.98 -2.97
C ARG A 125 17.11 4.13 -2.67
N SER A 126 17.80 3.67 -3.70
CA SER A 126 18.98 2.84 -3.54
C SER A 126 19.98 3.08 -4.66
N LYS A 127 21.25 2.84 -4.33
CA LYS A 127 22.38 2.90 -5.25
C LYS A 127 23.09 1.56 -5.21
N GLU A 128 23.18 0.90 -6.36
CA GLU A 128 23.87 -0.37 -6.51
C GLU A 128 25.08 -0.18 -7.42
N ILE A 129 26.28 -0.48 -6.91
CA ILE A 129 27.51 -0.43 -7.68
C ILE A 129 27.66 -1.76 -8.41
N MET A 130 27.64 -1.71 -9.74
CA MET A 130 27.86 -2.88 -10.58
C MET A 130 29.36 -3.18 -10.68
N SER A 131 29.69 -4.43 -10.99
CA SER A 131 31.06 -4.93 -11.18
C SER A 131 31.88 -4.15 -12.23
N ASN A 132 31.21 -3.46 -13.15
CA ASN A 132 31.84 -2.63 -14.18
C ASN A 132 32.24 -1.22 -13.69
N GLY A 133 32.17 -0.95 -12.38
CA GLY A 133 32.42 0.38 -11.79
C GLY A 133 31.34 1.42 -12.09
N ARG A 134 30.26 1.01 -12.77
CA ARG A 134 29.07 1.82 -13.02
C ARG A 134 28.12 1.69 -11.84
N ALA A 135 27.37 2.73 -11.55
CA ALA A 135 26.34 2.68 -10.52
C ALA A 135 24.95 2.77 -11.16
N SER A 136 24.04 2.01 -10.59
CA SER A 136 22.64 2.02 -10.96
C SER A 136 21.81 2.54 -9.80
N LEU A 137 20.93 3.49 -10.12
CA LEU A 137 20.09 4.19 -9.18
C LEU A 137 18.68 3.63 -9.30
N LEU A 138 18.09 3.21 -8.17
CA LEU A 138 16.66 2.93 -8.10
C LEU A 138 15.96 4.22 -7.66
N VAL A 139 15.22 4.83 -8.57
CA VAL A 139 14.53 6.10 -8.34
C VAL A 139 13.03 5.87 -8.28
N GLN A 140 12.40 6.35 -7.22
CA GLN A 140 10.96 6.35 -7.07
C GLN A 140 10.40 7.69 -7.52
N PHE A 141 9.83 7.69 -8.72
CA PHE A 141 9.14 8.81 -9.34
C PHE A 141 7.68 8.92 -8.89
N GLU A 142 7.15 10.14 -8.93
CA GLU A 142 5.77 10.43 -8.54
C GLU A 142 4.76 9.80 -9.52
N LYS A 143 4.95 10.00 -10.84
CA LYS A 143 4.02 9.49 -11.86
C LYS A 143 4.40 8.07 -12.30
N ASN A 144 5.69 7.82 -12.48
CA ASN A 144 6.21 6.58 -13.07
C ASN A 144 6.61 5.49 -12.06
N LYS A 145 6.39 5.70 -10.75
CA LYS A 145 6.80 4.77 -9.67
C LYS A 145 8.29 4.46 -9.75
N GLU A 146 8.70 3.20 -9.60
CA GLU A 146 10.11 2.82 -9.55
C GLU A 146 10.71 2.67 -10.94
N ARG A 147 11.84 3.35 -11.18
CA ARG A 147 12.65 3.23 -12.39
C ARG A 147 14.12 3.10 -12.04
N ARG A 148 14.81 2.30 -12.84
CA ARG A 148 16.24 2.07 -12.71
C ARG A 148 16.98 2.97 -13.70
N LEU A 149 17.81 3.87 -13.18
CA LEU A 149 18.69 4.76 -13.95
C LEU A 149 20.14 4.30 -13.82
N VAL A 150 21.00 4.79 -14.71
CA VAL A 150 22.43 4.46 -14.74
C VAL A 150 23.22 5.76 -14.74
N GLU A 151 24.16 5.87 -13.81
CA GLU A 151 25.13 6.95 -13.77
C GLU A 151 26.51 6.49 -14.29
N ASN A 152 27.37 7.46 -14.57
CA ASN A 152 28.73 7.24 -15.07
C ASN A 152 28.77 6.57 -16.46
N PHE A 153 27.93 7.02 -17.39
CA PHE A 153 28.02 6.64 -18.80
C PHE A 153 29.10 7.51 -19.47
N LYS A 154 30.30 6.95 -19.62
CA LYS A 154 31.43 7.58 -20.31
C LYS A 154 31.39 7.31 -21.81
#